data_AF-A0A915DTJ7-F1
#
_entry.id   AF-A0A915DTJ7-F1
#
_cell.length_a   1.000
_cell.length_b   1.000
_cell.length_c   1.000
_cell.angle_alpha   90.00
_cell.angle_beta   90.00
_cell.angle_gamma   90.00
#
_symmetry.space_group_name_H-M   'P 1'
#
loop_
_entity.id
_entity.type
_entity.pdbx_description
1 polymer ?
#
loop_
_entity_poly.entity_id
_entity_poly.type
_entity_poly.pdbx_seq_one_letter_code
_entity_poly.pdbx_strand_id
1 'polypeptide(L)'
;MMSRLGQCFTQASESSVDMTSQILVEDFTDRCGGLKGVQSLNIFLMIGIRDVVNKLEIVKYSSPTPVCLNKPLINILDQVSRLQSFESHARINNRIKTLLEKHILARRISKLIAYSKLDCFNLTEEPFFKLLLRASAKLSIHKLRQKSSIQIPASCGRVMFGVVDTTETLQSNQVFVQYTNNVNNKNPSKKSFKTVVTGPVMMTKNPCIVAGDVRLFEAVDIPALRSLHDVVVFPRYGVRPHPDEMAGSDLDGDEYVVTWDRELMIHHNEPAFDYTRVCGSLSFTTNIFLRQFPTIADSVEVVSENIKDFQDKMADFVVDSIKNDSLESDVCEGIAKKHSQAVDFVKTGIKADSLEKKWIDDVPPEKFERAPDFMEKDHEPCYVSPRLNGQLYRYIKQMSEHITNAIDDEENCVPEVDQSLTELNYQEYLDEAAEHYQEYSNSILRLMKRYGLSVKGNSFLAASPPSETD
;
A
#
# COMPACT_ATOMS: atom_id res chain seq x y z
N MET A 1 31.65 2.95 -7.74
CA MET A 1 32.49 1.72 -7.76
C MET A 1 31.65 0.45 -7.65
N MET A 2 30.53 0.43 -6.91
CA MET A 2 29.55 -0.68 -6.91
C MET A 2 28.86 -0.96 -8.25
N SER A 3 28.85 -0.02 -9.19
CA SER A 3 28.27 -0.21 -10.53
C SER A 3 29.12 -1.04 -11.49
N ARG A 4 30.42 -1.25 -11.21
CA ARG A 4 31.36 -1.94 -12.12
C ARG A 4 31.52 -3.45 -11.86
N LEU A 5 30.92 -3.99 -10.79
CA LEU A 5 31.04 -5.42 -10.46
C LEU A 5 30.08 -6.34 -11.25
N GLY A 6 29.12 -5.78 -12.01
CA GLY A 6 28.00 -6.53 -12.60
C GLY A 6 28.33 -7.56 -13.70
N GLN A 7 29.53 -7.52 -14.31
CA GLN A 7 29.89 -8.41 -15.42
C GLN A 7 30.49 -9.76 -14.98
N CYS A 8 31.15 -9.85 -13.82
CA CYS A 8 31.70 -11.12 -13.34
C CYS A 8 30.65 -12.00 -12.63
N PHE A 9 29.63 -11.39 -12.02
CA PHE A 9 28.57 -12.13 -11.30
C PHE A 9 27.58 -12.84 -12.23
N THR A 10 27.51 -12.45 -13.51
CA THR A 10 26.53 -12.97 -14.48
C THR A 10 26.78 -14.43 -14.83
N GLN A 11 28.03 -14.91 -14.78
CA GLN A 11 28.36 -16.32 -15.04
C GLN A 11 28.17 -17.23 -13.83
N ALA A 12 28.28 -16.71 -12.59
CA ALA A 12 28.17 -17.52 -11.38
C ALA A 12 26.72 -17.81 -10.97
N SER A 13 25.76 -16.89 -11.24
CA SER A 13 24.35 -17.10 -10.91
C SER A 13 23.61 -18.03 -11.88
N GLU A 14 24.21 -18.39 -13.02
CA GLU A 14 23.56 -19.23 -14.05
C GLU A 14 23.63 -20.74 -13.73
N SER A 15 24.45 -21.16 -12.76
CA SER A 15 24.63 -22.59 -12.41
C SER A 15 24.12 -23.01 -11.02
N SER A 16 23.64 -22.11 -10.17
CA SER A 16 23.24 -22.46 -8.79
C SER A 16 21.95 -21.75 -8.36
N VAL A 17 20.82 -22.35 -8.74
CA VAL A 17 19.57 -22.22 -7.95
C VAL A 17 19.51 -23.29 -6.85
N ASP A 18 20.54 -24.15 -6.73
CA ASP A 18 20.77 -24.92 -5.52
C ASP A 18 21.59 -24.13 -4.50
N MET A 19 21.02 -24.02 -3.30
CA MET A 19 21.67 -23.48 -2.12
C MET A 19 23.03 -24.16 -1.88
N THR A 20 23.98 -23.38 -1.36
CA THR A 20 25.36 -23.73 -0.97
C THR A 20 26.43 -23.62 -2.08
N SER A 21 26.96 -22.42 -2.25
CA SER A 21 28.36 -22.26 -2.66
C SER A 21 28.95 -21.01 -2.00
N GLN A 22 30.04 -21.20 -1.26
CA GLN A 22 30.89 -20.14 -0.72
C GLN A 22 31.53 -19.42 -1.90
N ILE A 23 31.35 -18.10 -2.01
CA ILE A 23 32.07 -17.27 -2.98
C ILE A 23 33.03 -16.39 -2.18
N LEU A 24 34.32 -16.65 -2.35
CA LEU A 24 35.43 -15.86 -1.83
C LEU A 24 35.44 -14.51 -2.54
N VAL A 25 35.35 -13.43 -1.77
CA VAL A 25 35.56 -12.06 -2.26
C VAL A 25 36.99 -11.68 -1.86
N GLU A 26 37.89 -11.63 -2.84
CA GLU A 26 39.23 -11.05 -2.67
C GLU A 26 39.12 -9.51 -2.64
N ASP A 27 39.75 -8.95 -1.59
CA ASP A 27 40.12 -7.56 -1.37
C ASP A 27 39.04 -6.47 -1.42
N PHE A 28 38.45 -6.20 -0.25
CA PHE A 28 37.96 -4.87 0.12
C PHE A 28 38.51 -4.48 1.49
N THR A 29 39.52 -3.61 1.51
CA THR A 29 40.03 -2.98 2.73
C THR A 29 39.33 -1.65 3.00
N ASP A 30 38.83 -1.57 4.23
CA ASP A 30 38.72 -0.41 5.12
C ASP A 30 37.41 0.38 5.25
N ARG A 31 36.84 0.17 6.46
CA ARG A 31 35.99 1.00 7.35
C ARG A 31 34.46 1.02 7.16
N CYS A 32 33.83 0.44 8.19
CA CYS A 32 32.40 0.47 8.55
C CYS A 32 31.49 -0.46 7.72
N GLY A 33 31.38 -1.70 8.19
CA GLY A 33 30.37 -2.68 7.75
C GLY A 33 28.95 -2.14 7.97
N GLY A 34 28.19 -2.05 6.88
CA GLY A 34 26.82 -1.55 6.90
C GLY A 34 26.31 -1.08 5.53
N LEU A 35 26.68 -1.75 4.44
CA LEU A 35 26.26 -1.36 3.09
C LEU A 35 24.88 -1.96 2.77
N LYS A 36 23.91 -1.08 2.51
CA LYS A 36 22.58 -1.39 1.95
C LYS A 36 22.39 -0.59 0.67
N GLY A 37 21.77 -1.19 -0.35
CA GLY A 37 21.43 -0.49 -1.59
C GLY A 37 20.83 -1.39 -2.65
N VAL A 38 20.36 -0.77 -3.74
CA VAL A 38 19.85 -1.47 -4.92
C VAL A 38 20.97 -1.68 -5.93
N GLN A 39 21.19 -2.93 -6.36
CA GLN A 39 22.15 -3.24 -7.41
C GLN A 39 21.45 -3.63 -8.71
N SER A 40 21.92 -3.03 -9.81
CA SER A 40 21.49 -3.35 -11.17
C SER A 40 22.23 -4.58 -11.70
N LEU A 41 21.57 -5.73 -11.58
CA LEU A 41 21.89 -6.99 -12.28
C LEU A 41 20.66 -7.37 -13.11
N ASN A 42 20.81 -8.24 -14.11
CA ASN A 42 19.70 -8.72 -14.97
C ASN A 42 18.51 -9.34 -14.19
N ILE A 43 18.65 -9.52 -12.87
CA ILE A 43 17.61 -9.72 -11.87
C ILE A 43 17.92 -8.67 -10.77
N PHE A 44 17.04 -7.69 -10.55
CA PHE A 44 17.29 -6.63 -9.57
C PHE A 44 16.97 -7.12 -8.16
N LEU A 45 17.94 -6.97 -7.26
CA LEU A 45 17.88 -7.42 -5.88
C LEU A 45 18.19 -6.23 -4.94
N MET A 46 17.37 -6.07 -3.91
CA MET A 46 17.71 -5.29 -2.73
C MET A 46 18.67 -6.12 -1.88
N ILE A 47 19.90 -5.65 -1.75
CA ILE A 47 20.99 -6.35 -1.09
C ILE A 47 21.20 -5.75 0.30
N GLY A 48 21.15 -6.60 1.33
CA GLY A 48 21.67 -6.28 2.65
C GLY A 48 23.00 -7.01 2.85
N ILE A 49 24.08 -6.30 3.11
CA ILE A 49 25.34 -6.94 3.54
C ILE A 49 25.37 -6.91 5.08
N ARG A 50 25.44 -8.09 5.71
CA ARG A 50 25.79 -8.24 7.12
C ARG A 50 27.16 -8.91 7.25
N ASP A 51 27.85 -8.53 8.32
CA ASP A 51 29.30 -8.45 8.47
C ASP A 51 30.08 -9.79 8.49
N VAL A 52 31.42 -9.64 8.37
CA VAL A 52 32.53 -10.62 8.54
C VAL A 52 32.76 -11.67 7.44
N VAL A 53 31.75 -12.18 6.73
CA VAL A 53 31.93 -13.37 5.84
C VAL A 53 31.62 -13.11 4.35
N ASN A 54 31.51 -11.86 3.89
CA ASN A 54 31.20 -11.53 2.49
C ASN A 54 29.98 -12.30 1.93
N LYS A 55 28.95 -12.53 2.77
CA LYS A 55 27.72 -13.21 2.37
C LYS A 55 26.73 -12.19 1.81
N LEU A 56 26.22 -12.46 0.62
CA LEU A 56 25.19 -11.66 -0.05
C LEU A 56 23.80 -12.12 0.43
N GLU A 57 23.06 -11.25 1.13
CA GLU A 57 21.68 -11.52 1.51
C GLU A 57 20.71 -10.70 0.66
N ILE A 58 19.71 -11.39 0.12
CA ILE A 58 18.73 -10.85 -0.81
C ILE A 58 17.43 -10.65 -0.06
N VAL A 59 16.97 -9.41 0.06
CA VAL A 59 15.76 -9.10 0.83
C VAL A 59 14.52 -9.11 -0.07
N LYS A 60 14.61 -8.51 -1.26
CA LYS A 60 13.50 -8.43 -2.21
C LYS A 60 14.04 -8.30 -3.63
N TYR A 61 13.33 -8.83 -4.60
CA TYR A 61 13.64 -8.69 -6.02
C TYR A 61 12.54 -7.92 -6.76
N SER A 62 12.90 -7.30 -7.89
CA SER A 62 11.93 -6.62 -8.76
C SER A 62 10.91 -7.63 -9.28
N SER A 63 9.62 -7.33 -9.08
CA SER A 63 8.52 -8.16 -9.57
C SER A 63 7.30 -7.32 -9.94
N PRO A 64 6.47 -7.78 -10.90
CA PRO A 64 5.26 -7.08 -11.32
C PRO A 64 4.32 -6.86 -10.14
N THR A 65 4.15 -5.61 -9.73
CA THR A 65 3.34 -5.24 -8.56
C THR A 65 2.21 -4.29 -8.98
N PRO A 66 0.93 -4.64 -8.71
CA PRO A 66 -0.19 -3.77 -9.01
C PRO A 66 -0.15 -2.54 -8.11
N VAL A 67 -0.71 -1.44 -8.61
CA VAL A 67 -0.74 -0.17 -7.89
C VAL A 67 -2.16 0.17 -7.45
N CYS A 68 -2.24 0.80 -6.28
CA CYS A 68 -3.48 1.33 -5.74
C CYS A 68 -3.29 2.81 -5.39
N LEU A 69 -4.35 3.58 -5.59
CA LEU A 69 -4.48 4.93 -5.05
C LEU A 69 -4.76 4.85 -3.55
N ASN A 70 -4.01 5.61 -2.77
CA ASN A 70 -4.17 5.71 -1.31
C ASN A 70 -4.82 7.07 -0.96
N LYS A 71 -5.36 7.21 0.27
CA LYS A 71 -5.98 8.47 0.74
C LYS A 71 -5.09 9.72 0.53
N PRO A 72 -3.78 9.70 0.82
CA PRO A 72 -2.92 10.89 0.64
C PRO A 72 -2.77 11.28 -0.83
N LEU A 73 -2.53 10.30 -1.71
CA LEU A 73 -2.43 10.54 -3.16
C LEU A 73 -3.74 11.08 -3.74
N ILE A 74 -4.89 10.52 -3.34
CA ILE A 74 -6.21 11.01 -3.77
C ILE A 74 -6.42 12.46 -3.30
N ASN A 75 -5.94 12.80 -2.10
CA ASN A 75 -6.04 14.15 -1.58
C ASN A 75 -5.20 15.15 -2.38
N ILE A 76 -3.96 14.79 -2.69
CA ILE A 76 -3.07 15.61 -3.51
C ILE A 76 -3.67 15.81 -4.90
N LEU A 77 -4.13 14.74 -5.54
CA LEU A 77 -4.78 14.81 -6.84
C LEU A 77 -6.05 15.68 -6.83
N ASP A 78 -6.90 15.57 -5.80
CA ASP A 78 -8.11 16.39 -5.68
C ASP A 78 -7.79 17.89 -5.57
N GLN A 79 -6.72 18.25 -4.87
CA GLN A 79 -6.38 19.65 -4.62
C GLN A 79 -5.54 20.27 -5.73
N VAL A 80 -4.47 19.59 -6.16
CA VAL A 80 -3.61 20.06 -7.24
C VAL A 80 -4.43 20.22 -8.52
N SER A 81 -5.26 19.22 -8.87
CA SER A 81 -6.11 19.35 -10.08
C SER A 81 -7.11 20.50 -9.99
N ARG A 82 -7.62 20.80 -8.79
CA ARG A 82 -8.54 21.93 -8.56
C ARG A 82 -7.85 23.28 -8.79
N LEU A 83 -6.60 23.42 -8.36
CA LEU A 83 -5.79 24.62 -8.55
C LEU A 83 -5.38 24.81 -10.02
N GLN A 84 -5.06 23.72 -10.72
CA GLN A 84 -4.56 23.78 -12.08
C GLN A 84 -5.63 24.04 -13.14
N SER A 85 -6.75 23.29 -13.12
CA SER A 85 -7.85 23.47 -14.08
C SER A 85 -9.12 22.73 -13.66
N PHE A 86 -10.27 23.39 -13.80
CA PHE A 86 -11.58 22.78 -13.58
C PHE A 86 -11.81 21.50 -14.41
N GLU A 87 -11.36 21.49 -15.67
CA GLU A 87 -11.53 20.34 -16.56
C GLU A 87 -10.68 19.14 -16.10
N SER A 88 -9.42 19.38 -15.70
CA SER A 88 -8.59 18.33 -15.11
C SER A 88 -9.18 17.77 -13.83
N HIS A 89 -9.72 18.66 -12.98
CA HIS A 89 -10.33 18.29 -11.73
C HIS A 89 -11.53 17.37 -11.94
N ALA A 90 -12.45 17.76 -12.83
CA ALA A 90 -13.60 16.94 -13.18
C ALA A 90 -13.19 15.58 -13.74
N ARG A 91 -12.22 15.56 -14.65
CA ARG A 91 -11.71 14.34 -15.30
C ARG A 91 -11.08 13.37 -14.30
N ILE A 92 -10.17 13.85 -13.44
CA ILE A 92 -9.51 13.04 -12.41
C ILE A 92 -10.53 12.49 -11.42
N ASN A 93 -11.45 13.33 -10.94
CA ASN A 93 -12.50 12.90 -10.01
C ASN A 93 -13.40 11.82 -10.61
N ASN A 94 -13.85 12.01 -11.86
CA ASN A 94 -14.68 11.05 -12.56
C ASN A 94 -13.93 9.74 -12.80
N ARG A 95 -12.62 9.80 -13.11
CA ARG A 95 -11.78 8.62 -13.25
C ARG A 95 -11.67 7.86 -11.94
N ILE A 96 -11.37 8.53 -10.82
CA ILE A 96 -11.25 7.88 -9.51
C ILE A 96 -12.57 7.22 -9.10
N LYS A 97 -13.71 7.90 -9.32
CA LYS A 97 -15.05 7.32 -9.09
C LYS A 97 -15.30 6.08 -9.95
N THR A 98 -15.00 6.15 -11.25
CA THR A 98 -15.13 5.01 -12.18
C THR A 98 -14.24 3.83 -11.77
N LEU A 99 -13.00 4.10 -11.33
CA LEU A 99 -12.09 3.07 -10.83
C LEU A 99 -12.64 2.41 -9.56
N LEU A 100 -13.21 3.19 -8.65
CA LEU A 100 -13.86 2.68 -7.45
C LEU A 100 -15.03 1.74 -7.79
N GLU A 101 -15.92 2.14 -8.69
CA GLU A 101 -17.05 1.32 -9.13
C GLU A 101 -16.58 0.00 -9.77
N LYS A 102 -15.61 0.07 -10.68
CA LYS A 102 -15.01 -1.11 -11.32
C LYS A 102 -14.37 -2.04 -10.30
N HIS A 103 -13.67 -1.49 -9.31
CA HIS A 103 -12.99 -2.24 -8.27
C HIS A 103 -14.00 -3.00 -7.38
N ILE A 104 -15.13 -2.37 -7.07
CA ILE A 104 -16.22 -3.00 -6.31
C ILE A 104 -16.85 -4.13 -7.14
N LEU A 105 -17.11 -3.89 -8.42
CA LEU A 105 -17.71 -4.90 -9.31
C LEU A 105 -16.79 -6.11 -9.52
N ALA A 106 -15.51 -5.90 -9.82
CA ALA A 106 -14.55 -6.96 -10.08
C ALA A 106 -14.38 -7.92 -8.88
N ARG A 107 -14.41 -7.39 -7.65
CA ARG A 107 -14.27 -8.19 -6.43
C ARG A 107 -15.51 -9.05 -6.12
N ARG A 108 -16.70 -8.67 -6.59
CA ARG A 108 -17.91 -9.51 -6.48
C ARG A 108 -17.81 -10.78 -7.32
N ILE A 109 -17.17 -10.70 -8.49
CA ILE A 109 -17.16 -11.78 -9.49
C ILE A 109 -15.97 -12.74 -9.29
N SER A 110 -14.78 -12.24 -8.95
CA SER A 110 -13.55 -13.07 -8.98
C SER A 110 -13.55 -14.31 -8.07
N LYS A 111 -14.31 -14.29 -6.97
CA LYS A 111 -14.37 -15.44 -6.04
C LYS A 111 -15.43 -16.49 -6.40
N LEU A 112 -16.47 -16.11 -7.16
CA LEU A 112 -17.45 -17.06 -7.69
C LEU A 112 -16.80 -18.07 -8.64
N ILE A 113 -15.83 -17.59 -9.45
CA ILE A 113 -15.12 -18.38 -10.45
C ILE A 113 -14.19 -19.44 -9.83
N ALA A 114 -13.71 -19.23 -8.59
CA ALA A 114 -12.85 -20.20 -7.93
C ALA A 114 -13.59 -21.49 -7.56
N TYR A 115 -14.88 -21.38 -7.25
CA TYR A 115 -15.74 -22.50 -6.87
C TYR A 115 -16.57 -23.06 -8.03
N SER A 116 -16.60 -22.37 -9.18
CA SER A 116 -17.31 -22.81 -10.39
C SER A 116 -16.75 -24.08 -11.04
N LYS A 117 -15.72 -24.69 -10.46
CA LYS A 117 -15.20 -26.02 -10.83
C LYS A 117 -15.84 -27.17 -10.06
N LEU A 118 -16.70 -26.86 -9.08
CA LEU A 118 -17.50 -27.84 -8.38
C LEU A 118 -18.79 -28.02 -9.20
N ASP A 119 -18.77 -28.93 -10.16
CA ASP A 119 -19.89 -29.22 -11.07
C ASP A 119 -21.14 -29.78 -10.36
N CYS A 120 -21.05 -30.02 -9.04
CA CYS A 120 -22.09 -30.63 -8.21
C CYS A 120 -22.96 -29.65 -7.43
N PHE A 121 -22.71 -28.32 -7.49
CA PHE A 121 -23.49 -27.35 -6.73
C PHE A 121 -23.93 -26.16 -7.58
N ASN A 122 -25.19 -25.76 -7.42
CA ASN A 122 -25.63 -24.45 -7.88
C ASN A 122 -25.17 -23.40 -6.86
N LEU A 123 -23.96 -22.87 -7.05
CA LEU A 123 -23.24 -21.98 -6.12
C LEU A 123 -24.03 -20.73 -5.67
N THR A 124 -25.04 -20.34 -6.42
CA THR A 124 -25.90 -19.19 -6.12
C THR A 124 -27.11 -19.54 -5.25
N GLU A 125 -27.50 -20.82 -5.19
CA GLU A 125 -28.65 -21.31 -4.43
C GLU A 125 -28.22 -21.88 -3.08
N GLU A 126 -27.05 -22.50 -3.01
CA GLU A 126 -26.56 -23.12 -1.78
C GLU A 126 -26.25 -22.05 -0.69
N PRO A 127 -26.85 -22.15 0.51
CA PRO A 127 -26.80 -21.12 1.53
C PRO A 127 -25.39 -20.87 2.08
N PHE A 128 -24.56 -21.90 2.25
CA PHE A 128 -23.19 -21.76 2.75
C PHE A 128 -22.31 -20.93 1.80
N PHE A 129 -22.31 -21.22 0.50
CA PHE A 129 -21.57 -20.46 -0.51
C PHE A 129 -22.11 -19.04 -0.64
N LYS A 130 -23.44 -18.86 -0.58
CA LYS A 130 -24.07 -17.53 -0.57
C LYS A 130 -23.58 -16.69 0.61
N LEU A 131 -23.55 -17.27 1.81
CA LEU A 131 -23.01 -16.63 3.02
C LEU A 131 -21.51 -16.34 2.91
N LEU A 132 -20.72 -17.29 2.39
CA LEU A 132 -19.28 -17.12 2.19
C LEU A 132 -18.95 -15.97 1.23
N LEU A 133 -19.69 -15.87 0.13
CA LEU A 133 -19.55 -14.79 -0.86
C LEU A 133 -19.88 -13.43 -0.25
N ARG A 134 -20.94 -13.37 0.56
CA ARG A 134 -21.34 -12.17 1.29
C ARG A 134 -20.34 -11.75 2.35
N ALA A 135 -19.88 -12.68 3.19
CA ALA A 135 -18.86 -12.41 4.19
C ALA A 135 -17.57 -11.90 3.53
N SER A 136 -17.19 -12.49 2.40
CA SER A 136 -16.08 -12.03 1.58
C SER A 136 -16.31 -10.63 1.00
N ALA A 137 -17.50 -10.32 0.51
CA ALA A 137 -17.87 -9.00 0.00
C ALA A 137 -17.80 -7.96 1.14
N LYS A 138 -18.38 -8.26 2.31
CA LYS A 138 -18.33 -7.45 3.53
C LYS A 138 -16.89 -7.17 3.95
N LEU A 139 -16.03 -8.19 3.99
CA LEU A 139 -14.60 -8.02 4.30
C LEU A 139 -13.88 -7.15 3.27
N SER A 140 -14.17 -7.33 1.98
CA SER A 140 -13.53 -6.58 0.90
C SER A 140 -13.91 -5.11 0.94
N ILE A 141 -15.18 -4.80 1.16
CA ILE A 141 -15.69 -3.43 1.29
C ILE A 141 -15.20 -2.80 2.58
N HIS A 142 -15.15 -3.55 3.68
CA HIS A 142 -14.56 -3.07 4.93
C HIS A 142 -13.08 -2.69 4.73
N LYS A 143 -12.29 -3.52 4.04
CA LYS A 143 -10.89 -3.18 3.69
C LYS A 143 -10.80 -1.92 2.81
N LEU A 144 -11.72 -1.77 1.87
CA LEU A 144 -11.80 -0.61 0.98
C LEU A 144 -12.21 0.67 1.75
N ARG A 145 -13.12 0.57 2.71
CA ARG A 145 -13.56 1.65 3.60
C ARG A 145 -12.41 2.13 4.49
N GLN A 146 -11.69 1.20 5.12
CA GLN A 146 -10.58 1.53 6.02
C GLN A 146 -9.39 2.16 5.29
N LYS A 147 -8.94 1.55 4.19
CA LYS A 147 -7.70 1.98 3.50
C LYS A 147 -7.92 2.90 2.30
N SER A 148 -9.13 2.98 1.77
CA SER A 148 -9.46 3.64 0.48
C SER A 148 -8.50 3.27 -0.64
N SER A 149 -8.06 2.00 -0.66
CA SER A 149 -7.10 1.49 -1.64
C SER A 149 -7.82 1.16 -2.94
N ILE A 150 -7.84 2.10 -3.88
CA ILE A 150 -8.52 1.97 -5.17
C ILE A 150 -7.52 1.46 -6.20
N GLN A 151 -7.76 0.27 -6.75
CA GLN A 151 -6.83 -0.36 -7.68
C GLN A 151 -6.83 0.35 -9.04
N ILE A 152 -5.65 0.72 -9.54
CA ILE A 152 -5.47 1.18 -10.91
C ILE A 152 -5.34 -0.06 -11.82
N PRO A 153 -5.90 -0.05 -13.04
CA PRO A 153 -5.75 -1.14 -13.97
C PRO A 153 -4.29 -1.49 -14.22
N ALA A 154 -4.00 -2.79 -14.29
CA ALA A 154 -2.67 -3.29 -14.57
C ALA A 154 -2.12 -2.85 -15.95
N SER A 155 -2.95 -2.35 -16.84
CA SER A 155 -2.50 -1.78 -18.12
C SER A 155 -1.94 -0.38 -17.98
N CYS A 156 -2.20 0.33 -16.87
CA CYS A 156 -1.98 1.76 -16.73
C CYS A 156 -1.13 2.17 -15.52
N GLY A 157 -0.69 1.24 -14.67
CA GLY A 157 0.18 1.58 -13.54
C GLY A 157 0.79 0.40 -12.82
N ARG A 158 1.91 0.64 -12.13
CA ARG A 158 2.71 -0.33 -11.37
C ARG A 158 3.36 0.33 -10.15
N VAL A 159 3.71 -0.50 -9.18
CA VAL A 159 4.71 -0.14 -8.17
C VAL A 159 6.05 -0.73 -8.62
N MET A 160 7.08 0.10 -8.66
CA MET A 160 8.40 -0.26 -9.21
C MET A 160 9.53 0.25 -8.32
N PHE A 161 10.67 -0.45 -8.29
CA PHE A 161 11.87 0.06 -7.64
C PHE A 161 12.52 1.17 -8.47
N GLY A 162 13.06 2.17 -7.79
CA GLY A 162 13.88 3.20 -8.42
C GLY A 162 15.31 2.73 -8.66
N VAL A 163 15.84 3.01 -9.85
CA VAL A 163 17.24 2.75 -10.20
C VAL A 163 17.83 3.93 -10.96
N VAL A 164 19.15 4.10 -10.92
CA VAL A 164 19.84 5.16 -11.66
C VAL A 164 20.29 4.66 -13.03
N ASP A 165 20.20 5.53 -14.03
CA ASP A 165 20.75 5.30 -15.35
C ASP A 165 22.29 5.23 -15.31
N THR A 166 22.82 4.03 -15.53
CA THR A 166 24.26 3.80 -15.64
C THR A 166 24.81 4.07 -17.03
N THR A 167 23.94 4.22 -18.04
CA THR A 167 24.30 4.45 -19.44
C THR A 167 24.44 5.94 -19.79
N GLU A 168 23.98 6.83 -18.90
CA GLU A 168 24.05 8.28 -19.07
C GLU A 168 23.28 8.80 -20.31
N THR A 169 22.21 8.10 -20.69
CA THR A 169 21.42 8.39 -21.89
C THR A 169 20.15 9.18 -21.58
N LEU A 170 19.56 9.01 -20.40
CA LEU A 170 18.37 9.74 -19.95
C LEU A 170 18.71 11.20 -19.65
N GLN A 171 17.92 12.12 -20.20
CA GLN A 171 17.97 13.54 -19.87
C GLN A 171 17.15 13.84 -18.60
N SER A 172 17.37 15.03 -18.03
CA SER A 172 16.53 15.51 -16.91
C SER A 172 15.06 15.59 -17.34
N ASN A 173 14.15 15.23 -16.43
CA ASN A 173 12.71 15.04 -16.62
C ASN A 173 12.29 13.87 -17.53
N GLN A 174 13.24 13.04 -17.97
CA GLN A 174 12.94 11.79 -18.67
C GLN A 174 13.15 10.59 -17.75
N VAL A 175 12.32 9.57 -17.92
CA VAL A 175 12.47 8.29 -17.23
C VAL A 175 12.37 7.14 -18.22
N PHE A 176 12.96 5.99 -17.88
CA PHE A 176 12.73 4.75 -18.63
C PHE A 176 11.89 3.81 -17.78
N VAL A 177 10.78 3.32 -18.37
CA VAL A 177 9.84 2.42 -17.71
C VAL A 177 9.49 1.29 -18.66
N GLN A 178 9.77 0.06 -18.23
CA GLN A 178 9.38 -1.16 -18.93
C GLN A 178 8.77 -2.13 -17.92
N TYR A 179 7.61 -2.70 -18.24
CA TYR A 179 6.89 -3.59 -17.33
C TYR A 179 6.55 -4.92 -17.98
N THR A 180 6.47 -5.97 -17.15
CA THR A 180 5.94 -7.27 -17.56
C THR A 180 4.41 -7.21 -17.58
N ASN A 181 3.80 -7.66 -18.67
CA ASN A 181 2.35 -7.55 -18.86
C ASN A 181 1.55 -8.43 -17.90
N ASN A 182 2.08 -9.61 -17.54
CA ASN A 182 1.42 -10.50 -16.60
C ASN A 182 1.77 -10.15 -15.16
N VAL A 183 0.85 -9.47 -14.47
CA VAL A 183 1.02 -9.06 -13.06
C VAL A 183 1.01 -10.23 -12.08
N ASN A 184 0.36 -11.33 -12.44
CA ASN A 184 0.28 -12.51 -11.58
C ASN A 184 1.57 -13.34 -11.63
N ASN A 185 2.42 -13.12 -12.65
CA ASN A 185 3.70 -13.80 -12.73
C ASN A 185 4.75 -13.04 -11.91
N LYS A 186 4.95 -13.49 -10.67
CA LYS A 186 5.96 -12.90 -9.77
C LYS A 186 7.39 -13.18 -10.21
N ASN A 187 7.63 -14.26 -10.95
CA ASN A 187 8.94 -14.63 -11.49
C ASN A 187 8.89 -14.65 -13.03
N PRO A 188 8.89 -13.48 -13.70
CA PRO A 188 8.86 -13.42 -15.16
C PRO A 188 10.13 -14.04 -15.75
N SER A 189 9.95 -15.03 -16.64
CA SER A 189 11.03 -15.56 -17.49
C SER A 189 11.52 -14.49 -18.47
N LYS A 190 12.75 -14.64 -19.00
CA LYS A 190 13.29 -13.78 -20.08
C LYS A 190 12.35 -13.71 -21.31
N LYS A 191 11.54 -14.74 -21.55
CA LYS A 191 10.55 -14.82 -22.66
C LYS A 191 9.21 -14.15 -22.36
N SER A 192 9.01 -13.61 -21.15
CA SER A 192 7.77 -12.96 -20.79
C SER A 192 7.54 -11.73 -21.65
N PHE A 193 6.29 -11.51 -22.06
CA PHE A 193 5.94 -10.33 -22.85
C PHE A 193 6.08 -9.06 -22.01
N LYS A 194 6.87 -8.11 -22.52
CA LYS A 194 7.23 -6.85 -21.86
C LYS A 194 6.82 -5.68 -22.75
N THR A 195 6.33 -4.62 -22.14
CA THR A 195 5.93 -3.40 -22.83
C THR A 195 6.73 -2.22 -22.29
N VAL A 196 7.29 -1.42 -23.18
CA VAL A 196 7.95 -0.15 -22.84
C VAL A 196 6.87 0.94 -22.81
N VAL A 197 6.87 1.75 -21.75
CA VAL A 197 5.97 2.90 -21.64
C VAL A 197 6.61 4.09 -22.32
N THR A 198 5.84 4.80 -23.14
CA THR A 198 6.26 6.04 -23.81
C THR A 198 5.23 7.15 -23.60
N GLY A 199 5.70 8.39 -23.41
CA GLY A 199 4.85 9.55 -23.15
C GLY A 199 4.80 9.94 -21.67
N PRO A 200 3.93 10.88 -21.27
CA PRO A 200 3.87 11.37 -19.91
C PRO A 200 3.46 10.28 -18.92
N VAL A 201 4.20 10.24 -17.82
CA VAL A 201 3.99 9.36 -16.68
C VAL A 201 3.93 10.19 -15.41
N MET A 202 3.01 9.83 -14.51
CA MET A 202 2.92 10.41 -13.17
C MET A 202 3.53 9.44 -12.17
N MET A 203 4.35 9.99 -11.28
CA MET A 203 5.13 9.25 -10.30
C MET A 203 5.03 9.89 -8.92
N THR A 204 5.08 9.07 -7.88
CA THR A 204 5.17 9.52 -6.48
C THR A 204 5.79 8.42 -5.62
N LYS A 205 6.38 8.81 -4.49
CA LYS A 205 6.69 7.91 -3.38
C LYS A 205 5.53 7.90 -2.39
N ASN A 206 5.28 6.77 -1.73
CA ASN A 206 4.40 6.73 -0.57
C ASN A 206 5.23 6.69 0.73
N PRO A 207 4.80 7.38 1.80
CA PRO A 207 3.67 8.32 1.86
C PRO A 207 4.00 9.63 1.12
N CYS A 208 3.02 10.18 0.40
CA CYS A 208 3.08 11.52 -0.19
C CYS A 208 2.23 12.48 0.66
N ILE A 209 2.74 13.70 0.83
CA ILE A 209 2.23 14.67 1.79
C ILE A 209 1.96 15.96 1.03
N VAL A 210 3.00 16.57 0.46
CA VAL A 210 2.89 17.89 -0.17
C VAL A 210 2.54 17.76 -1.64
N ALA A 211 1.98 18.84 -2.21
CA ALA A 211 1.61 18.88 -3.63
C ALA A 211 2.79 18.53 -4.56
N GLY A 212 3.99 18.98 -4.23
CA GLY A 212 5.23 18.72 -4.97
C GLY A 212 5.71 17.26 -4.96
N ASP A 213 5.17 16.38 -4.11
CA ASP A 213 5.59 14.97 -4.07
C ASP A 213 5.13 14.16 -5.28
N VAL A 214 4.08 14.65 -5.98
CA VAL A 214 3.57 14.03 -7.20
C VAL A 214 4.22 14.73 -8.40
N ARG A 215 4.95 13.96 -9.20
CA ARG A 215 5.75 14.47 -10.32
C ARG A 215 5.33 13.83 -11.63
N LEU A 216 5.30 14.61 -12.69
CA LEU A 216 5.18 14.23 -14.08
C LEU A 216 6.57 14.15 -14.70
N PHE A 217 6.81 13.06 -15.40
CA PHE A 217 7.99 12.82 -16.20
C PHE A 217 7.59 12.37 -17.61
N GLU A 218 8.52 12.42 -18.55
CA GLU A 218 8.33 11.86 -19.88
C GLU A 218 9.01 10.49 -19.94
N ALA A 219 8.24 9.42 -20.16
CA ALA A 219 8.80 8.10 -20.41
C ALA A 219 9.31 7.99 -21.84
N VAL A 220 10.58 7.62 -21.99
CA VAL A 220 11.26 7.50 -23.29
C VAL A 220 11.80 6.10 -23.46
N ASP A 221 11.67 5.54 -24.67
CA ASP A 221 12.25 4.24 -25.01
C ASP A 221 13.73 4.40 -25.37
N ILE A 222 14.60 3.80 -24.57
CA ILE A 222 16.04 3.77 -24.78
C ILE A 222 16.48 2.32 -24.95
N PRO A 223 16.98 1.93 -26.14
CA PRO A 223 17.39 0.56 -26.42
C PRO A 223 18.40 -0.02 -25.42
N ALA A 224 19.33 0.79 -24.93
CA ALA A 224 20.35 0.39 -23.95
C ALA A 224 19.76 0.01 -22.58
N LEU A 225 18.56 0.48 -22.25
CA LEU A 225 17.88 0.25 -20.97
C LEU A 225 16.82 -0.86 -21.03
N ARG A 226 16.53 -1.44 -22.20
CA ARG A 226 15.49 -2.47 -22.38
C ARG A 226 15.74 -3.79 -21.64
N SER A 227 16.96 -4.03 -21.17
CA SER A 227 17.27 -5.12 -20.24
C SER A 227 16.60 -4.92 -18.89
N LEU A 228 16.41 -3.66 -18.48
CA LEU A 228 15.80 -3.26 -17.22
C LEU A 228 14.27 -3.35 -17.36
N HIS A 229 13.63 -4.05 -16.44
CA HIS A 229 12.18 -4.26 -16.45
C HIS A 229 11.65 -4.35 -15.03
N ASP A 230 10.38 -3.98 -14.85
CA ASP A 230 9.69 -3.86 -13.56
C ASP A 230 10.44 -2.96 -12.56
N VAL A 231 11.17 -1.97 -13.11
CA VAL A 231 11.90 -0.92 -12.40
C VAL A 231 11.70 0.40 -13.15
N VAL A 232 11.83 1.51 -12.44
CA VAL A 232 11.87 2.85 -13.03
C VAL A 232 13.28 3.38 -12.99
N VAL A 233 13.78 3.81 -14.15
CA VAL A 233 15.15 4.32 -14.30
C VAL A 233 15.10 5.84 -14.32
N PHE A 234 15.83 6.43 -13.38
CA PHE A 234 16.02 7.88 -13.26
C PHE A 234 17.30 8.33 -13.96
N PRO A 235 17.32 9.55 -14.50
CA PRO A 235 18.51 10.13 -15.10
C PRO A 235 19.56 10.36 -14.01
N ARG A 236 20.83 10.18 -14.38
CA ARG A 236 21.95 10.44 -13.48
C ARG A 236 22.23 11.93 -13.31
N TYR A 237 21.90 12.73 -14.32
CA TYR A 237 22.19 14.16 -14.37
C TYR A 237 20.90 14.99 -14.26
N GLY A 238 20.99 16.11 -13.55
CA GLY A 238 19.90 17.04 -13.32
C GLY A 238 20.29 18.07 -12.27
N VAL A 239 19.46 19.11 -12.11
CA VAL A 239 19.67 20.13 -11.07
C VAL A 239 19.47 19.53 -9.68
N ARG A 240 18.47 18.67 -9.54
CA ARG A 240 18.11 17.94 -8.32
C ARG A 240 17.81 16.48 -8.69
N PRO A 241 18.23 15.48 -7.90
CA PRO A 241 17.85 14.09 -8.14
C PRO A 241 16.32 13.93 -8.08
N HIS A 242 15.70 13.37 -9.12
CA HIS A 242 14.24 13.17 -9.15
C HIS A 242 13.68 12.30 -8.00
N PRO A 243 14.38 11.28 -7.48
CA PRO A 243 14.01 10.61 -6.24
C PRO A 243 13.79 11.57 -5.06
N ASP A 244 14.71 12.52 -4.87
CA ASP A 244 14.69 13.47 -3.76
C ASP A 244 13.53 14.48 -3.88
N GLU A 245 13.06 14.74 -5.12
CA GLU A 245 11.88 15.57 -5.38
C GLU A 245 10.56 14.92 -4.91
N MET A 246 10.54 13.61 -4.67
CA MET A 246 9.35 12.84 -4.26
C MET A 246 9.48 12.37 -2.81
N ALA A 247 9.01 13.16 -1.84
CA ALA A 247 9.06 12.85 -0.41
C ALA A 247 10.48 12.55 0.14
N GLY A 248 11.52 13.18 -0.43
CA GLY A 248 12.92 12.99 0.00
C GLY A 248 13.41 11.55 -0.21
N SER A 249 12.94 10.88 -1.27
CA SER A 249 13.29 9.49 -1.57
C SER A 249 14.78 9.33 -1.88
N ASP A 250 15.32 8.16 -1.54
CA ASP A 250 16.62 7.72 -2.00
C ASP A 250 16.47 6.48 -2.91
N LEU A 251 17.59 5.88 -3.30
CA LEU A 251 17.64 4.68 -4.16
C LEU A 251 18.18 3.46 -3.38
N ASP A 252 17.87 3.36 -2.09
CA ASP A 252 18.33 2.25 -1.23
C ASP A 252 17.39 1.02 -1.22
N GLY A 253 16.24 1.14 -1.88
CA GLY A 253 15.17 0.14 -1.90
C GLY A 253 13.77 0.74 -2.07
N ASP A 254 13.68 2.05 -2.29
CA ASP A 254 12.42 2.77 -2.42
C ASP A 254 11.56 2.30 -3.60
N GLU A 255 10.26 2.22 -3.33
CA GLU A 255 9.22 1.83 -4.28
C GLU A 255 8.41 3.05 -4.71
N TYR A 256 8.30 3.23 -6.02
CA TYR A 256 7.60 4.33 -6.65
C TYR A 256 6.29 3.84 -7.23
N VAL A 257 5.23 4.60 -6.99
CA VAL A 257 3.96 4.47 -7.70
C VAL A 257 4.12 5.14 -9.05
N VAL A 258 4.05 4.36 -10.13
CA VAL A 258 4.16 4.83 -11.51
C VAL A 258 2.84 4.58 -12.22
N THR A 259 2.23 5.62 -12.77
CA THR A 259 0.99 5.52 -13.54
C THR A 259 1.10 6.30 -14.84
N TRP A 260 0.65 5.70 -15.93
CA TRP A 260 0.52 6.31 -17.25
C TRP A 260 -0.95 6.40 -17.69
N ASP A 261 -1.87 6.34 -16.72
CA ASP A 261 -3.29 6.58 -16.93
C ASP A 261 -3.53 8.05 -17.26
N ARG A 262 -3.82 8.33 -18.53
CA ARG A 262 -4.03 9.69 -19.03
C ARG A 262 -5.11 10.43 -18.25
N GLU A 263 -6.17 9.74 -17.81
CA GLU A 263 -7.30 10.36 -17.10
C GLU A 263 -6.96 10.77 -15.66
N LEU A 264 -5.85 10.27 -15.10
CA LEU A 264 -5.35 10.64 -13.76
C LEU A 264 -4.24 11.71 -13.77
N MET A 265 -3.80 12.16 -14.95
CA MET A 265 -2.66 13.07 -15.08
C MET A 265 -2.99 14.50 -14.63
N ILE A 266 -2.14 15.10 -13.82
CA ILE A 266 -2.14 16.56 -13.58
C ILE A 266 -1.61 17.30 -14.82
N HIS A 267 -1.75 18.63 -14.87
CA HIS A 267 -1.30 19.44 -16.02
C HIS A 267 0.19 19.78 -15.97
N HIS A 268 0.71 20.12 -14.79
CA HIS A 268 2.12 20.47 -14.60
C HIS A 268 2.60 20.07 -13.20
N ASN A 269 3.90 20.12 -12.99
CA ASN A 269 4.53 19.84 -11.71
C ASN A 269 4.48 21.06 -10.79
N GLU A 270 4.00 20.86 -9.57
CA GLU A 270 4.15 21.81 -8.48
C GLU A 270 5.62 21.87 -8.01
N PRO A 271 6.05 22.97 -7.36
CA PRO A 271 7.42 23.08 -6.85
C PRO A 271 7.75 21.92 -5.90
N ALA A 272 8.90 21.27 -6.15
CA ALA A 272 9.35 20.17 -5.31
C ALA A 272 9.72 20.69 -3.93
N PHE A 273 9.13 20.11 -2.89
CA PHE A 273 9.38 20.53 -1.52
C PHE A 273 10.82 20.23 -1.10
N ASP A 274 11.35 21.09 -0.25
CA ASP A 274 12.71 20.93 0.24
C ASP A 274 12.74 20.09 1.52
N TYR A 275 13.11 18.82 1.35
CA TYR A 275 13.35 17.89 2.45
C TYR A 275 14.79 17.95 2.95
N THR A 276 15.62 18.88 2.46
CA THR A 276 17.00 18.98 2.94
C THR A 276 17.03 19.21 4.44
N ARG A 277 17.91 18.45 5.07
CA ARG A 277 18.10 18.49 6.50
C ARG A 277 18.72 19.82 6.88
N VAL A 278 18.15 20.49 7.88
CA VAL A 278 18.91 21.49 8.64
C VAL A 278 19.94 20.71 9.44
N CYS A 279 21.14 20.55 8.87
CA CYS A 279 22.25 19.91 9.55
C CYS A 279 22.71 20.82 10.70
N GLY A 280 22.05 20.68 11.86
CA GLY A 280 22.58 21.22 13.10
C GLY A 280 23.95 20.61 13.32
N SER A 281 24.98 21.47 13.37
CA SER A 281 26.36 21.10 13.74
C SER A 281 26.38 20.56 15.17
N LEU A 282 25.96 19.31 15.36
CA LEU A 282 26.14 18.59 16.61
C LEU A 282 26.85 17.30 16.25
N SER A 283 28.14 17.27 16.59
CA SER A 283 28.98 16.09 16.69
C SER A 283 28.17 14.93 17.26
N PHE A 284 27.71 14.04 16.37
CA PHE A 284 26.99 12.82 16.74
C PHE A 284 27.91 11.97 17.61
N THR A 285 27.72 12.04 18.91
CA THR A 285 28.34 11.08 19.83
C THR A 285 27.32 9.97 20.02
N THR A 286 27.55 8.85 19.33
CA THR A 286 26.86 7.56 19.48
C THR A 286 26.64 7.16 20.95
N ASN A 287 27.43 7.72 21.86
CA ASN A 287 27.32 7.58 23.32
C ASN A 287 26.01 8.11 23.93
N ILE A 288 25.25 9.02 23.30
CA ILE A 288 23.99 9.53 23.89
C ILE A 288 22.87 8.50 23.75
N PHE A 289 22.71 7.90 22.56
CA PHE A 289 21.64 6.93 22.30
C PHE A 289 21.77 5.65 23.15
N LEU A 290 23.00 5.14 23.32
CA LEU A 290 23.28 3.95 24.13
C LEU A 290 23.18 4.19 25.64
N ARG A 291 23.31 5.44 26.10
CA ARG A 291 23.11 5.80 27.52
C ARG A 291 21.64 6.01 27.87
N GLN A 292 20.81 6.34 26.88
CA GLN A 292 19.41 6.72 27.10
C GLN A 292 18.46 5.52 26.95
N PHE A 293 18.85 4.46 26.22
CA PHE A 293 18.06 3.24 26.04
C PHE A 293 18.92 2.00 26.28
N PRO A 294 18.84 1.36 27.47
CA PRO A 294 19.69 0.23 27.83
C PRO A 294 19.35 -1.06 27.06
N THR A 295 18.14 -1.16 26.49
CA THR A 295 17.67 -2.37 25.77
C THR A 295 17.28 -2.05 24.33
N ILE A 296 17.53 -3.01 23.41
CA ILE A 296 17.08 -2.93 22.01
C ILE A 296 15.55 -2.81 21.94
N ALA A 297 14.81 -3.49 22.82
CA ALA A 297 13.35 -3.43 22.88
C ALA A 297 12.83 -2.00 23.12
N ASP A 298 13.39 -1.31 24.11
CA ASP A 298 13.01 0.07 24.47
C ASP A 298 13.28 1.04 23.31
N SER A 299 14.39 0.85 22.60
CA SER A 299 14.71 1.66 21.41
C SER A 299 13.72 1.41 20.25
N VAL A 300 13.27 0.17 20.06
CA VAL A 300 12.30 -0.20 19.02
C VAL A 300 10.92 0.34 19.37
N GLU A 301 10.53 0.30 20.65
CA GLU A 301 9.26 0.83 21.12
C GLU A 301 9.19 2.34 20.94
N VAL A 302 10.20 3.10 21.36
CA VAL A 302 10.25 4.56 21.18
C VAL A 302 10.25 4.96 19.70
N VAL A 303 10.97 4.23 18.85
CA VAL A 303 10.93 4.45 17.39
C VAL A 303 9.54 4.15 16.84
N SER A 304 8.92 3.05 17.26
CA SER A 304 7.60 2.64 16.80
C SER A 304 6.52 3.60 17.26
N GLU A 305 6.59 4.10 18.49
CA GLU A 305 5.70 5.11 19.03
C GLU A 305 5.87 6.43 18.28
N ASN A 306 7.10 6.91 18.08
CA ASN A 306 7.35 8.12 17.31
C ASN A 306 6.78 7.99 15.87
N ILE A 307 7.06 6.88 15.18
CA ILE A 307 6.56 6.68 13.81
C ILE A 307 5.03 6.54 13.78
N LYS A 308 4.42 5.79 14.70
CA LYS A 308 2.96 5.65 14.79
C LYS A 308 2.29 7.00 15.07
N ASP A 309 2.87 7.79 15.98
CA ASP A 309 2.35 9.11 16.33
C ASP A 309 2.31 10.07 15.15
N PHE A 310 3.17 9.89 14.15
CA PHE A 310 3.12 10.67 12.91
C PHE A 310 2.37 9.94 11.78
N GLN A 311 2.38 8.60 11.69
CA GLN A 311 1.64 7.84 10.67
C GLN A 311 0.13 7.88 10.86
N ASP A 312 -0.36 7.72 12.08
CA ASP A 312 -1.80 7.84 12.39
C ASP A 312 -2.28 9.29 12.23
N LYS A 313 -1.35 10.27 12.36
CA LYS A 313 -1.58 11.71 12.18
C LYS A 313 -1.26 12.24 10.77
N MET A 314 -0.63 11.45 9.90
CA MET A 314 -0.50 11.73 8.46
C MET A 314 -1.82 11.50 7.75
N ALA A 315 -2.63 10.58 8.23
CA ALA A 315 -4.01 10.47 7.79
C ALA A 315 -4.80 11.76 8.15
N ASP A 316 -4.39 12.46 9.20
CA ASP A 316 -4.93 13.75 9.61
C ASP A 316 -4.38 14.94 8.79
N PHE A 317 -3.25 14.77 8.09
CA PHE A 317 -2.69 15.78 7.16
C PHE A 317 -3.59 16.00 5.93
N VAL A 318 -4.41 15.02 5.56
CA VAL A 318 -5.37 15.11 4.43
C VAL A 318 -6.47 16.17 4.66
N VAL A 319 -6.53 16.78 5.86
CA VAL A 319 -7.73 17.39 6.44
C VAL A 319 -7.67 18.93 6.50
N ASP A 320 -6.49 19.56 6.50
CA ASP A 320 -6.39 21.03 6.68
C ASP A 320 -6.85 21.86 5.48
N SER A 321 -7.16 21.21 4.37
CA SER A 321 -7.69 21.83 3.16
C SER A 321 -9.12 22.32 3.31
N ILE A 322 -9.62 22.62 4.51
CA ILE A 322 -11.04 22.88 4.76
C ILE A 322 -11.33 24.27 5.29
N LYS A 323 -10.32 25.04 5.68
CA LYS A 323 -10.54 26.46 6.00
C LYS A 323 -9.88 27.45 5.07
N ASN A 324 -8.65 27.21 4.61
CA ASN A 324 -7.97 28.11 3.67
C ASN A 324 -7.32 27.30 2.55
N ASP A 325 -7.57 27.70 1.31
CA ASP A 325 -7.09 27.03 0.11
C ASP A 325 -5.55 26.88 0.12
N SER A 326 -5.08 25.64 0.27
CA SER A 326 -4.02 24.99 -0.52
C SER A 326 -3.13 24.08 0.32
N LEU A 327 -2.66 22.98 -0.30
CA LEU A 327 -1.57 22.13 0.22
C LEU A 327 -0.23 22.88 0.42
N GLU A 328 -0.20 24.16 0.03
CA GLU A 328 0.92 25.10 0.11
C GLU A 328 0.90 25.96 1.39
N SER A 329 -0.04 25.70 2.31
CA SER A 329 -0.05 26.35 3.62
C SER A 329 1.24 26.06 4.38
N ASP A 330 1.78 27.07 5.08
CA ASP A 330 2.94 26.94 5.98
C ASP A 330 2.73 25.82 7.02
N VAL A 331 1.48 25.56 7.40
CA VAL A 331 1.10 24.46 8.30
C VAL A 331 1.34 23.10 7.65
N CYS A 332 0.98 22.94 6.38
CA CYS A 332 1.23 21.71 5.63
C CYS A 332 2.73 21.46 5.46
N GLU A 333 3.50 22.51 5.16
CA GLU A 333 4.96 22.42 5.08
C GLU A 333 5.60 22.04 6.43
N GLY A 334 5.13 22.64 7.54
CA GLY A 334 5.60 22.33 8.89
C GLY A 334 5.39 20.86 9.26
N ILE A 335 4.20 20.32 8.95
CA ILE A 335 3.90 18.91 9.18
C ILE A 335 4.76 18.01 8.30
N ALA A 336 4.97 18.35 7.03
CA ALA A 336 5.82 17.58 6.12
C ALA A 336 7.28 17.49 6.63
N LYS A 337 7.83 18.60 7.12
CA LYS A 337 9.16 18.66 7.75
C LYS A 337 9.23 17.77 9.00
N LYS A 338 8.25 17.88 9.90
CA LYS A 338 8.17 17.07 11.13
C LYS A 338 8.04 15.58 10.82
N HIS A 339 7.26 15.20 9.81
CA HIS A 339 7.14 13.81 9.38
C HIS A 339 8.44 13.26 8.81
N SER A 340 9.11 14.02 7.94
CA SER A 340 10.42 13.64 7.40
C SER A 340 11.44 13.41 8.52
N GLN A 341 11.47 14.31 9.52
CA GLN A 341 12.32 14.16 10.71
C GLN A 341 11.97 12.92 11.53
N ALA A 342 10.67 12.60 11.69
CA ALA A 342 10.22 11.44 12.44
C ALA A 342 10.63 10.11 11.78
N VAL A 343 10.56 10.02 10.45
CA VAL A 343 11.02 8.84 9.69
C VAL A 343 12.54 8.68 9.83
N ASP A 344 13.26 9.80 9.75
CA ASP A 344 14.72 9.84 9.89
C ASP A 344 15.21 9.76 11.34
N PHE A 345 14.32 9.66 12.35
CA PHE A 345 14.69 9.58 13.76
C PHE A 345 15.66 8.42 14.04
N VAL A 346 15.46 7.27 13.39
CA VAL A 346 16.34 6.10 13.53
C VAL A 346 17.75 6.36 13.00
N LYS A 347 17.87 7.20 11.96
CA LYS A 347 19.15 7.53 11.30
C LYS A 347 19.85 8.70 12.00
N THR A 348 19.09 9.68 12.47
CA THR A 348 19.60 10.98 12.96
C THR A 348 19.65 11.07 14.49
N GLY A 349 18.80 10.32 15.18
CA GLY A 349 18.60 10.40 16.63
C GLY A 349 17.89 11.68 17.10
N ILE A 350 17.43 12.54 16.19
CA ILE A 350 16.74 13.80 16.52
C ILE A 350 15.23 13.54 16.48
N LYS A 351 14.58 13.65 17.64
CA LYS A 351 13.12 13.48 17.73
C LYS A 351 12.44 14.70 17.12
N ALA A 352 11.45 14.46 16.26
CA ALA A 352 10.60 15.50 15.71
C ALA A 352 9.75 16.15 16.82
N ASP A 353 9.57 17.46 16.75
CA ASP A 353 8.70 18.20 17.67
C ASP A 353 7.25 17.72 17.54
N SER A 354 6.52 17.76 18.66
CA SER A 354 5.10 17.42 18.66
C SER A 354 4.31 18.39 17.79
N LEU A 355 3.20 17.90 17.21
CA LEU A 355 2.30 18.77 16.44
C LEU A 355 1.70 19.85 17.33
N GLU A 356 1.67 21.08 16.81
CA GLU A 356 1.11 22.24 17.51
C GLU A 356 -0.40 22.10 17.69
N LYS A 357 -0.87 22.35 18.92
CA LYS A 357 -2.30 22.16 19.29
C LYS A 357 -3.05 23.47 19.49
N LYS A 358 -2.35 24.61 19.46
CA LYS A 358 -2.91 25.93 19.72
C LYS A 358 -2.81 26.79 18.48
N TRP A 359 -3.76 27.70 18.33
CA TRP A 359 -3.67 28.80 17.38
C TRP A 359 -2.54 29.74 17.79
N ILE A 360 -1.70 30.13 16.83
CA ILE A 360 -0.63 31.10 17.02
C ILE A 360 -0.82 32.17 15.94
N ASP A 361 -1.08 33.41 16.33
CA ASP A 361 -1.14 34.58 15.43
C ASP A 361 -1.89 34.31 14.09
N ASP A 362 -3.15 33.84 14.19
CA ASP A 362 -4.04 33.45 13.07
C ASP A 362 -3.64 32.21 12.25
N VAL A 363 -2.54 31.54 12.57
CA VAL A 363 -2.15 30.23 12.01
C VAL A 363 -2.93 29.12 12.72
N PRO A 364 -3.61 28.23 11.97
CA PRO A 364 -4.37 27.13 12.57
C PRO A 364 -3.43 26.10 13.22
N PRO A 365 -3.89 25.38 14.26
CA PRO A 365 -3.10 24.33 14.88
C PRO A 365 -2.87 23.18 13.91
N GLU A 366 -1.66 22.61 13.92
CA GLU A 366 -1.31 21.43 13.12
C GLU A 366 -2.12 20.19 13.54
N LYS A 367 -2.53 20.10 14.81
CA LYS A 367 -3.52 19.12 15.26
C LYS A 367 -4.92 19.72 15.15
N PHE A 368 -5.73 19.16 14.26
CA PHE A 368 -7.11 19.56 14.04
C PHE A 368 -7.98 19.40 15.32
N GLU A 369 -8.93 20.33 15.48
CA GLU A 369 -9.94 20.28 16.54
C GLU A 369 -11.05 19.25 16.25
N ARG A 370 -11.34 18.97 14.97
CA ARG A 370 -12.37 18.01 14.51
C ARG A 370 -11.88 17.15 13.35
N ALA A 371 -12.05 15.83 13.46
CA ALA A 371 -11.66 14.86 12.44
C ALA A 371 -12.66 14.87 11.27
N PRO A 372 -12.25 14.53 10.04
CA PRO A 372 -13.19 14.30 8.96
C PRO A 372 -13.93 12.97 9.16
N ASP A 373 -15.13 12.89 8.59
CA ASP A 373 -15.99 11.70 8.64
C ASP A 373 -15.32 10.42 8.10
N PHE A 374 -14.45 10.52 7.10
CA PHE A 374 -13.78 9.36 6.50
C PHE A 374 -12.66 8.72 7.36
N MET A 375 -12.33 9.31 8.51
CA MET A 375 -11.31 8.80 9.43
C MET A 375 -11.88 7.93 10.55
N GLU A 376 -13.19 7.94 10.77
CA GLU A 376 -13.88 7.03 11.70
C GLU A 376 -13.32 7.05 13.13
N LYS A 377 -12.93 8.24 13.61
CA LYS A 377 -12.47 8.42 14.98
C LYS A 377 -13.69 8.56 15.90
N ASP A 378 -14.18 7.44 16.41
CA ASP A 378 -15.39 7.36 17.26
C ASP A 378 -15.33 8.24 18.52
N HIS A 379 -14.11 8.54 19.01
CA HIS A 379 -13.88 9.31 20.25
C HIS A 379 -13.54 10.79 20.03
N GLU A 380 -13.44 11.26 18.78
CA GLU A 380 -13.10 12.63 18.44
C GLU A 380 -14.28 13.33 17.73
N PRO A 381 -14.49 14.64 17.94
CA PRO A 381 -15.56 15.35 17.23
C PRO A 381 -15.29 15.31 15.73
N CYS A 382 -16.29 14.94 14.93
CA CYS A 382 -16.16 14.77 13.49
C CYS A 382 -16.93 15.82 12.68
N TYR A 383 -16.53 16.08 11.43
CA TYR A 383 -17.28 16.89 10.46
C TYR A 383 -17.39 16.18 9.09
N VAL A 384 -18.39 16.55 8.29
CA VAL A 384 -18.62 15.97 6.96
C VAL A 384 -17.69 16.63 5.94
N SER A 385 -16.72 15.89 5.39
CA SER A 385 -15.76 16.47 4.45
C SER A 385 -16.36 16.64 3.04
N PRO A 386 -16.32 17.84 2.42
CA PRO A 386 -16.77 18.04 1.04
C PRO A 386 -15.79 17.50 -0.01
N ARG A 387 -14.54 17.21 0.39
CA ARG A 387 -13.45 16.76 -0.49
C ARG A 387 -13.70 15.35 -1.05
N LEU A 388 -12.96 14.97 -2.10
CA LEU A 388 -13.15 13.70 -2.79
C LEU A 388 -13.07 12.48 -1.86
N ASN A 389 -12.11 12.44 -0.93
CA ASN A 389 -11.99 11.35 0.05
C ASN A 389 -13.27 11.17 0.89
N GLY A 390 -13.89 12.27 1.34
CA GLY A 390 -15.17 12.24 2.06
C GLY A 390 -16.32 11.74 1.19
N GLN A 391 -16.39 12.18 -0.07
CA GLN A 391 -17.41 11.70 -1.02
C GLN A 391 -17.28 10.19 -1.29
N LEU A 392 -16.06 9.71 -1.56
CA LEU A 392 -15.78 8.29 -1.81
C LEU A 392 -16.08 7.45 -0.58
N TYR A 393 -15.70 7.92 0.61
CA TYR A 393 -15.99 7.26 1.88
C TYR A 393 -17.48 7.08 2.09
N ARG A 394 -18.29 8.15 1.95
CA ARG A 394 -19.74 8.07 2.13
C ARG A 394 -20.40 7.14 1.11
N TYR A 395 -19.93 7.15 -0.14
CA TYR A 395 -20.39 6.21 -1.16
C TYR A 395 -20.09 4.75 -0.79
N ILE A 396 -18.87 4.46 -0.33
CA ILE A 396 -18.47 3.12 0.14
C ILE A 396 -19.29 2.71 1.37
N LYS A 397 -19.51 3.64 2.31
CA LYS A 397 -20.30 3.41 3.53
C LYS A 397 -21.75 3.05 3.19
N GLN A 398 -22.40 3.82 2.32
CA GLN A 398 -23.75 3.52 1.85
C GLN A 398 -23.83 2.13 1.21
N MET A 399 -22.88 1.76 0.35
CA MET A 399 -22.86 0.41 -0.22
C MET A 399 -22.62 -0.69 0.83
N SER A 400 -21.77 -0.44 1.81
CA SER A 400 -21.52 -1.36 2.92
C SER A 400 -22.79 -1.60 3.74
N GLU A 401 -23.59 -0.56 3.97
CA GLU A 401 -24.87 -0.64 4.69
C GLU A 401 -25.88 -1.46 3.89
N HIS A 402 -26.06 -1.18 2.59
CA HIS A 402 -26.94 -1.99 1.73
C HIS A 402 -26.56 -3.47 1.70
N ILE A 403 -25.26 -3.78 1.66
CA ILE A 403 -24.78 -5.16 1.69
C ILE A 403 -24.99 -5.80 3.05
N THR A 404 -24.87 -5.04 4.14
CA THR A 404 -25.13 -5.56 5.49
C THR A 404 -26.61 -5.86 5.66
N ASN A 405 -27.48 -4.93 5.28
CA ASN A 405 -28.93 -5.13 5.35
C ASN A 405 -29.37 -6.35 4.51
N ALA A 406 -28.84 -6.50 3.29
CA ALA A 406 -29.14 -7.66 2.43
C ALA A 406 -28.59 -9.00 2.98
N ILE A 407 -27.65 -8.97 3.93
CA ILE A 407 -27.20 -10.18 4.65
C ILE A 407 -28.18 -10.45 5.79
N ASP A 408 -28.47 -9.43 6.60
CA ASP A 408 -29.33 -9.53 7.78
C ASP A 408 -30.78 -9.95 7.41
N ASP A 409 -31.31 -9.48 6.27
CA ASP A 409 -32.65 -9.84 5.78
C ASP A 409 -32.78 -11.34 5.46
N GLU A 410 -31.71 -12.00 5.00
CA GLU A 410 -31.74 -13.42 4.64
C GLU A 410 -31.26 -14.36 5.76
N GLU A 411 -30.56 -13.86 6.77
CA GLU A 411 -30.31 -14.65 7.99
C GLU A 411 -31.62 -15.00 8.71
N ASN A 412 -32.70 -14.24 8.46
CA ASN A 412 -34.04 -14.54 8.92
C ASN A 412 -34.80 -15.56 8.05
N CYS A 413 -34.24 -16.00 6.93
CA CYS A 413 -34.83 -17.04 6.09
C CYS A 413 -34.34 -18.43 6.54
N VAL A 414 -35.28 -19.35 6.80
CA VAL A 414 -34.95 -20.75 7.06
C VAL A 414 -34.36 -21.35 5.78
N PRO A 415 -33.13 -21.89 5.79
CA PRO A 415 -32.54 -22.49 4.59
C PRO A 415 -33.34 -23.73 4.18
N GLU A 416 -33.70 -23.81 2.90
CA GLU A 416 -34.31 -25.01 2.33
C GLU A 416 -33.25 -26.11 2.19
N VAL A 417 -33.60 -27.34 2.60
CA VAL A 417 -32.72 -28.49 2.49
C VAL A 417 -32.61 -28.90 1.02
N ASP A 418 -31.39 -28.92 0.50
CA ASP A 418 -31.11 -29.45 -0.83
C ASP A 418 -31.33 -30.97 -0.83
N GLN A 419 -32.43 -31.41 -1.44
CA GLN A 419 -32.81 -32.81 -1.54
C GLN A 419 -31.82 -33.64 -2.38
N SER A 420 -30.92 -33.01 -3.13
CA SER A 420 -29.86 -33.73 -3.86
C SER A 420 -28.69 -34.15 -2.96
N LEU A 421 -28.58 -33.57 -1.76
CA LEU A 421 -27.54 -33.84 -0.77
C LEU A 421 -28.02 -34.78 0.35
N THR A 422 -29.25 -35.27 0.28
CA THR A 422 -29.80 -36.21 1.27
C THR A 422 -29.45 -37.65 0.91
N GLU A 423 -28.82 -38.36 1.85
CA GLU A 423 -28.52 -39.79 1.73
C GLU A 423 -29.71 -40.63 2.21
N LEU A 424 -29.89 -41.84 1.66
CA LEU A 424 -30.91 -42.77 2.15
C LEU A 424 -30.64 -43.14 3.63
N ASN A 425 -31.68 -43.11 4.45
CA ASN A 425 -31.66 -43.42 5.91
C ASN A 425 -30.89 -42.43 6.80
N TYR A 426 -30.64 -41.19 6.35
CA TYR A 426 -30.00 -40.15 7.19
C TYR A 426 -30.71 -39.89 8.54
N GLN A 427 -32.00 -40.20 8.63
CA GLN A 427 -32.83 -40.00 9.83
C GLN A 427 -32.30 -40.76 11.06
N GLU A 428 -31.64 -41.91 10.86
CA GLU A 428 -31.10 -42.73 11.95
C GLU A 428 -29.91 -42.07 12.66
N TYR A 429 -29.26 -41.10 12.01
CA TYR A 429 -28.06 -40.42 12.52
C TYR A 429 -28.33 -39.00 13.04
N LEU A 430 -29.59 -38.54 13.07
CA LEU A 430 -29.93 -37.17 13.46
C LEU A 430 -29.56 -36.86 14.92
N ASP A 431 -29.78 -37.81 15.84
CA ASP A 431 -29.48 -37.61 17.26
C ASP A 431 -27.96 -37.50 17.51
N GLU A 432 -27.17 -38.39 16.90
CA GLU A 432 -25.70 -38.37 16.98
C GLU A 432 -25.12 -37.10 16.31
N ALA A 433 -25.68 -36.70 15.17
CA ALA A 433 -25.29 -35.47 14.49
C ALA A 433 -25.60 -34.22 15.33
N ALA A 434 -26.73 -34.20 16.05
CA ALA A 434 -27.09 -33.10 16.94
C ALA A 434 -26.12 -32.98 18.14
N GLU A 435 -25.69 -34.11 18.71
CA GLU A 435 -24.69 -34.14 19.77
C GLU A 435 -23.33 -33.59 19.29
N HIS A 436 -22.81 -34.12 18.17
CA HIS A 436 -21.57 -33.63 17.58
C HIS A 436 -21.63 -32.16 17.17
N TYR A 437 -22.78 -31.70 16.66
CA TYR A 437 -23.00 -30.29 16.35
C TYR A 437 -22.91 -29.42 17.60
N GLN A 438 -23.51 -29.83 18.72
CA GLN A 438 -23.41 -29.11 19.99
C GLN A 438 -21.97 -29.08 20.51
N GLU A 439 -21.22 -30.19 20.43
CA GLU A 439 -19.81 -30.23 20.79
C GLU A 439 -18.96 -29.27 19.94
N TYR A 440 -19.19 -29.27 18.63
CA TYR A 440 -18.53 -28.38 17.68
C TYR A 440 -18.86 -26.91 17.98
N SER A 441 -20.14 -26.57 18.12
CA SER A 441 -20.62 -25.23 18.44
C SER A 441 -20.01 -24.71 19.74
N ASN A 442 -20.00 -25.54 20.79
CA ASN A 442 -19.37 -25.22 22.07
C ASN A 442 -17.86 -25.00 21.94
N SER A 443 -17.17 -25.80 21.12
CA SER A 443 -15.75 -25.66 20.86
C SER A 443 -15.42 -24.35 20.14
N ILE A 444 -16.20 -23.97 19.13
CA ILE A 444 -16.07 -22.69 18.43
C ILE A 444 -16.35 -21.51 19.37
N LEU A 445 -17.41 -21.57 20.17
CA LEU A 445 -17.73 -20.52 21.15
C LEU A 445 -16.61 -20.33 22.19
N ARG A 446 -16.01 -21.43 22.67
CA ARG A 446 -14.83 -21.37 23.57
C ARG A 446 -13.65 -20.70 22.87
N LEU A 447 -13.39 -21.03 21.61
CA LEU A 447 -12.32 -20.42 20.82
C LEU A 447 -12.56 -18.92 20.64
N MET A 448 -13.77 -18.52 20.25
CA MET A 448 -14.15 -17.11 20.08
C MET A 448 -13.98 -16.31 21.37
N LYS A 449 -14.43 -16.86 22.51
CA LYS A 449 -14.24 -16.24 23.84
C LYS A 449 -12.76 -16.09 24.18
N ARG A 450 -11.94 -17.11 23.91
CA ARG A 450 -10.49 -17.07 24.17
C ARG A 450 -9.78 -15.97 23.38
N TYR A 451 -10.22 -15.70 22.16
CA TYR A 451 -9.66 -14.64 21.30
C TYR A 451 -10.42 -13.30 21.38
N GLY A 452 -11.40 -13.16 22.28
CA GLY A 452 -12.15 -11.91 22.45
C GLY A 452 -13.01 -11.49 21.25
N LEU A 453 -13.37 -12.42 20.37
CA LEU A 453 -14.20 -12.16 19.20
C LEU A 453 -15.68 -12.08 19.63
N SER A 454 -16.35 -10.96 19.36
CA SER A 454 -17.77 -10.78 19.73
C SER A 454 -18.72 -11.51 18.77
N VAL A 455 -19.83 -11.97 19.35
CA VAL A 455 -20.89 -12.83 18.77
C VAL A 455 -21.76 -12.06 17.77
N LYS A 456 -21.18 -11.45 16.74
CA LYS A 456 -21.91 -10.79 15.64
C LYS A 456 -21.87 -11.58 14.32
N GLY A 457 -21.47 -12.85 14.36
CA GLY A 457 -21.37 -13.75 13.21
C GLY A 457 -21.94 -15.14 13.49
N ASN A 458 -23.03 -15.22 14.27
CA ASN A 458 -23.64 -16.48 14.71
C ASN A 458 -24.46 -17.21 13.62
N SER A 459 -24.50 -16.68 12.41
CA SER A 459 -25.31 -17.21 11.30
C SER A 459 -24.83 -18.57 10.77
N PHE A 460 -23.62 -19.01 11.11
CA PHE A 460 -23.14 -20.36 10.77
C PHE A 460 -23.55 -21.43 11.81
N LEU A 461 -24.05 -21.04 12.98
CA LEU A 461 -24.33 -21.95 14.10
C LEU A 461 -25.78 -21.90 14.61
N ALA A 462 -26.67 -21.16 13.94
CA ALA A 462 -28.03 -20.92 14.38
C ALA A 462 -29.12 -21.62 13.53
N ALA A 463 -28.77 -22.64 12.75
CA ALA A 463 -29.77 -23.55 12.22
C ALA A 463 -30.12 -24.59 13.30
N SER A 464 -31.01 -24.22 14.23
CA SER A 464 -31.69 -25.21 15.06
C SER A 464 -32.61 -26.03 14.16
N PRO A 465 -32.71 -27.36 14.35
CA PRO A 465 -33.74 -28.13 13.67
C PRO A 465 -35.13 -27.59 14.07
N PRO A 466 -36.13 -27.59 13.17
CA PRO A 466 -37.48 -27.23 13.54
C PRO A 466 -37.95 -28.14 14.68
N SER A 467 -38.34 -27.55 15.79
CA SER A 467 -39.07 -28.26 16.83
C SER A 467 -40.40 -28.70 16.23
N GLU A 468 -40.59 -30.01 16.05
CA GLU A 468 -41.90 -30.61 15.80
C GLU A 468 -42.81 -30.40 17.03
N THR A 469 -43.34 -29.20 17.19
CA THR A 469 -44.52 -28.88 18.00
C THR A 469 -45.15 -27.59 17.47
N ASP A 470 -45.86 -27.70 16.34
CA ASP A 470 -47.29 -27.32 16.20
C ASP A 470 -47.77 -27.53 14.75
#